data_AF-A0A6I1FDR2-F1
#
_entry.id   AF-A0A6I1FDR2-F1
#
_cell.length_a   1.000
_cell.length_b   1.000
_cell.length_c   1.000
_cell.angle_alpha   90.00
_cell.angle_beta   90.00
_cell.angle_gamma   90.00
#
_symmetry.space_group_name_H-M   'P 1'
#
loop_
_entity.id
_entity.type
_entity.pdbx_description
1 polymer ?
#
loop_
_entity_poly.entity_id
_entity_poly.type
_entity_poly.pdbx_seq_one_letter_code
_entity_poly.pdbx_strand_id
1 'polypeptide(L)' 'MTNFTTKELAFIEDEIRAETITAKTMNWCASQCEDQELRGKLEEMAEKHQLKIAALSQYFNRNNHIQ' A
#
# COMPACT_ATOMS: atom_id res chain seq x y z
N MET A 1 0.25 24.90 -7.36
CA MET A 1 1.25 23.82 -7.41
C MET A 1 1.87 23.75 -6.03
N THR A 2 1.42 22.80 -5.22
CA THR A 2 1.97 22.59 -3.87
C THR A 2 3.21 21.72 -4.05
N ASN A 3 4.39 22.33 -4.07
CA ASN A 3 5.64 21.57 -4.03
C ASN A 3 5.70 20.92 -2.65
N PHE A 4 5.59 19.59 -2.61
CA PHE A 4 5.75 18.86 -1.37
C PHE A 4 7.16 19.09 -0.82
N THR A 5 7.23 19.39 0.46
CA THR A 5 8.50 19.40 1.17
C THR A 5 9.09 17.99 1.13
N THR A 6 10.42 17.87 1.16
CA THR A 6 11.11 16.57 1.22
C THR A 6 10.59 15.66 2.33
N LYS A 7 10.08 16.26 3.42
CA LYS A 7 9.45 15.56 4.55
C LYS A 7 8.13 14.88 4.17
N GLU A 8 7.30 15.53 3.35
CA GLU A 8 6.02 14.97 2.91
C GLU A 8 6.21 13.88 1.87
N LEU A 9 7.20 14.01 0.99
CA LEU A 9 7.60 12.94 0.06
C LEU A 9 8.13 11.71 0.83
N ALA A 10 9.00 11.92 1.81
CA ALA A 10 9.49 10.84 2.67
C ALA A 10 8.35 10.16 3.45
N PHE A 11 7.38 10.93 3.94
CA PHE A 11 6.19 10.38 4.61
C PHE A 11 5.36 9.49 3.67
N ILE A 12 5.14 9.92 2.42
CA ILE A 12 4.40 9.12 1.43
C ILE A 12 5.17 7.84 1.09
N GLU A 13 6.50 7.90 0.98
CA GLU A 13 7.34 6.73 0.74
C GLU A 13 7.24 5.72 1.90
N ASP A 14 7.30 6.19 3.14
CA ASP A 14 7.14 5.34 4.33
C ASP A 14 5.74 4.72 4.40
N GLU A 15 4.68 5.48 4.08
CA GLU A 15 3.32 4.96 3.99
C GLU A 15 3.20 3.86 2.92
N ILE A 16 3.76 4.07 1.72
CA ILE A 16 3.80 3.04 0.66
C ILE A 16 4.49 1.76 1.17
N ARG A 17 5.61 1.91 1.90
CA ARG A 17 6.35 0.77 2.47
C ARG A 17 5.51 0.04 3.52
N ALA A 18 4.89 0.76 4.44
CA ALA A 18 4.05 0.19 5.49
C ALA A 18 2.87 -0.59 4.90
N GLU A 19 2.16 0.02 3.95
CA GLU A 19 1.04 -0.61 3.23
C GLU A 19 1.48 -1.88 2.48
N THR A 20 2.67 -1.85 1.86
CA THR A 20 3.24 -3.01 1.15
C THR A 20 3.52 -4.17 2.09
N ILE A 21 4.07 -3.90 3.28
CA ILE A 21 4.33 -4.93 4.29
C ILE A 21 3.00 -5.52 4.75
N THR A 22 2.03 -4.68 5.09
CA THR A 22 0.69 -5.11 5.52
C THR A 22 0.01 -6.01 4.49
N ALA A 23 -0.03 -5.61 3.21
CA ALA A 23 -0.63 -6.43 2.15
C ALA A 23 0.05 -7.79 1.99
N LYS A 24 1.39 -7.84 2.08
CA LYS A 24 2.14 -9.10 2.00
C LYS A 24 1.87 -9.99 3.22
N THR A 25 1.84 -9.41 4.41
CA THR A 25 1.52 -10.14 5.64
C THR A 25 0.11 -10.72 5.58
N MET A 26 -0.88 -9.96 5.10
CA MET A 26 -2.25 -10.45 4.96
C MET A 26 -2.36 -11.61 3.95
N ASN A 27 -1.70 -11.50 2.79
CA ASN A 27 -1.63 -12.61 1.83
C ASN A 27 -0.93 -13.84 2.41
N TRP A 28 0.15 -13.64 3.17
CA TRP A 28 0.83 -14.73 3.86
C TRP A 28 -0.11 -15.39 4.89
N CYS A 29 -0.79 -14.61 5.74
CA CYS A 29 -1.79 -15.15 6.66
C CYS A 29 -2.89 -15.93 5.93
N ALA A 30 -3.41 -15.39 4.82
CA ALA A 30 -4.42 -16.05 4.00
C ALA A 30 -3.94 -17.42 3.49
N SER A 31 -2.68 -17.52 3.07
CA SER A 31 -2.07 -18.78 2.62
C SER A 31 -1.95 -19.86 3.72
N GLN A 32 -1.98 -19.44 4.98
CA GLN A 32 -1.94 -20.35 6.14
C GLN A 32 -3.33 -20.71 6.67
N CYS A 33 -4.40 -20.13 6.12
CA CYS A 33 -5.77 -20.41 6.54
C CYS A 33 -6.35 -21.62 5.81
N GLU A 34 -6.89 -22.57 6.58
CA GLU A 34 -7.70 -23.68 6.06
C GLU A 34 -9.17 -23.27 5.84
N ASP A 35 -9.65 -22.29 6.62
CA ASP A 35 -10.99 -21.72 6.48
C ASP A 35 -11.08 -20.81 5.24
N GLN A 36 -11.96 -21.19 4.32
CA GLN A 36 -12.11 -20.51 3.03
C GLN A 36 -12.74 -19.11 3.16
N GLU A 37 -13.62 -18.89 4.13
CA GLU A 37 -14.24 -17.58 4.35
C GLU A 37 -13.22 -16.59 4.93
N LEU A 38 -12.44 -17.04 5.92
CA LEU A 38 -11.37 -16.26 6.53
C LEU A 38 -10.27 -15.94 5.53
N ARG A 39 -9.87 -16.92 4.71
CA ARG A 39 -8.90 -16.71 3.62
C ARG A 39 -9.40 -15.64 2.65
N GLY A 40 -10.65 -15.72 2.20
CA GLY A 40 -11.24 -14.75 1.29
C GLY A 40 -11.28 -13.33 1.88
N LYS A 41 -11.60 -13.20 3.18
CA LYS A 41 -11.55 -11.91 3.88
C LYS A 41 -10.13 -11.32 3.92
N LEU A 42 -9.12 -12.15 4.19
CA LEU A 42 -7.72 -11.70 4.23
C LEU A 42 -7.21 -11.29 2.84
N GLU A 43 -7.58 -12.02 1.79
CA GLU A 43 -7.27 -11.68 0.41
C GLU A 43 -7.93 -10.36 -0.01
N GLU A 44 -9.21 -10.15 0.33
CA GLU A 44 -9.93 -8.89 0.06
C GLU A 44 -9.28 -7.71 0.79
N MET A 45 -8.86 -7.90 2.04
CA MET A 45 -8.12 -6.87 2.79
C MET A 45 -6.78 -6.57 2.13
N ALA A 46 -6.02 -7.59 1.73
CA ALA A 46 -4.75 -7.41 1.03
C ALA A 46 -4.92 -6.65 -0.29
N GLU A 47 -5.97 -6.94 -1.06
CA GLU A 47 -6.31 -6.23 -2.29
C GLU A 47 -6.58 -4.74 -2.04
N LYS A 48 -7.33 -4.40 -0.97
CA LYS A 48 -7.57 -3.00 -0.59
C LYS A 48 -6.27 -2.25 -0.29
N HIS A 49 -5.34 -2.88 0.40
CA HIS A 49 -4.01 -2.31 0.65
C HIS A 49 -3.21 -2.15 -0.66
N GLN A 50 -3.27 -3.12 -1.58
CA GLN A 50 -2.65 -3.01 -2.91
C GLN A 50 -3.20 -1.83 -3.73
N LEU A 51 -4.51 -1.61 -3.72
CA LEU A 51 -5.13 -0.47 -4.38
C LEU A 51 -4.66 0.86 -3.78
N LYS A 52 -4.53 0.92 -2.44
CA LYS A 52 -4.00 2.11 -1.75
C LYS A 52 -2.54 2.38 -2.11
N ILE A 53 -1.69 1.35 -2.20
CA ILE A 53 -0.30 1.46 -2.68
C ILE A 53 -0.26 2.03 -4.10
N ALA A 54 -1.11 1.53 -5.00
CA ALA A 54 -1.16 2.00 -6.37
C ALA A 54 -1.57 3.48 -6.44
N ALA A 55 -2.57 3.89 -5.67
CA ALA A 55 -2.99 5.28 -5.58
C ALA A 55 -1.87 6.20 -5.02
N LEU A 56 -1.23 5.80 -3.93
CA LEU A 56 -0.12 6.55 -3.32
C LEU A 56 1.09 6.63 -4.24
N SER A 57 1.42 5.55 -4.96
CA SER A 57 2.53 5.53 -5.91
C SER A 57 2.27 6.42 -7.12
N GLN A 58 1.04 6.40 -7.66
CA GLN A 58 0.65 7.33 -8.72
C GLN A 58 0.70 8.79 -8.25
N TYR A 59 0.25 9.05 -7.03
CA TYR A 59 0.32 10.38 -6.42
C TYR A 59 1.76 10.84 -6.22
N PHE A 60 2.61 9.97 -5.67
CA PHE A 60 4.04 10.23 -5.48
C PHE A 60 4.72 10.55 -6.81
N ASN A 61 4.54 9.71 -7.83
CA ASN A 61 5.17 9.91 -9.14
C ASN A 61 4.72 11.19 -9.85
N ARG A 62 3.45 11.58 -9.72
CA ARG A 62 2.95 12.86 -10.29
C ARG A 62 3.60 14.07 -9.63
N ASN A 63 3.88 13.99 -8.34
CA ASN A 63 4.43 15.11 -7.56
C ASN A 63 5.97 15.11 -7.51
N ASN A 64 6.62 13.96 -7.69
CA ASN A 64 8.08 13.84 -7.77
C ASN A 64 8.63 14.20 -9.17
N HIS A 65 7.75 14.48 -10.14
CA HIS A 65 8.11 14.94 -11.50
C HIS A 65 8.32 16.47 -11.62
N ILE A 66 8.33 17.20 -10.50
CA ILE A 66 8.75 18.60 -10.46
C ILE A 66 10.26 18.60 -10.19
N GLN A 67 11.01 18.64 -11.29
CA GLN A 67 12.47 18.77 -11.47
C GLN A 67 13.33 19.08 -10.24
#